data_AF-A0A978SQT3-F1
#
_entry.id   AF-A0A978SQT3-F1
#
_cell.length_a   1.000
_cell.length_b   1.000
_cell.length_c   1.000
_cell.angle_alpha   90.00
_cell.angle_beta   90.00
_cell.angle_gamma   90.00
#
_symmetry.space_group_name_H-M   'P 1'
#
loop_
_entity.id
_entity.type
_entity.pdbx_description
1 polymer ?
#
loop_
_entity_poly.entity_id
_entity_poly.type
_entity_poly.pdbx_seq_one_letter_code
_entity_poly.pdbx_strand_id
1 'polypeptide(L)'
;MDINLPGGRATQREKHRVKIYTTDQWEIQGEVSIPAGGYNARLSDFLNGGNMFISVTNAVIYSADGMMLASESFLSVNKQAIKLVIEERIDDSEV
;
A
#
# COMPACT_ATOMS: atom_id res chain seq x y z
N MET A 1 12.07 30.36 24.42
CA MET A 1 13.11 30.36 23.38
C MET A 1 12.84 29.13 22.55
N ASP A 2 11.91 29.28 21.61
CA ASP A 2 11.39 28.18 20.81
C ASP A 2 12.24 28.00 19.58
N ILE A 3 12.74 26.78 19.41
CA ILE A 3 13.63 26.39 18.32
C ILE A 3 12.75 26.15 17.09
N ASN A 4 12.79 27.09 16.15
CA ASN A 4 12.09 27.00 14.87
C ASN A 4 12.83 25.99 13.97
N LEU A 5 12.34 24.76 13.89
CA LEU A 5 12.80 23.77 12.91
C LEU A 5 12.21 24.12 11.53
N PRO A 6 13.02 24.23 10.47
CA PRO A 6 12.53 24.64 9.17
C PRO A 6 11.62 23.56 8.56
N GLY A 7 10.33 23.85 8.52
CA GLY A 7 9.39 23.50 7.46
C GLY A 7 9.58 22.14 6.78
N GLY A 8 9.45 21.04 7.52
CA GLY A 8 9.07 19.77 6.92
C GLY A 8 7.63 19.90 6.43
N ARG A 9 7.42 20.27 5.17
CA ARG A 9 6.12 20.03 4.51
C ARG A 9 5.85 18.55 4.71
N ALA A 10 4.88 18.18 5.55
CA ALA A 10 4.35 16.83 5.56
C ALA A 10 4.01 16.53 4.10
N THR A 11 4.80 15.66 3.46
CA THR A 11 4.51 15.22 2.11
C THR A 11 3.12 14.63 2.18
N GLN A 12 2.13 15.30 1.61
CA GLN A 12 0.77 14.80 1.53
C GLN A 12 0.88 13.39 0.93
N ARG A 13 0.31 12.39 1.60
CA ARG A 13 0.30 11.01 1.11
C ARG A 13 -1.13 10.65 0.77
N GLU A 14 -1.30 10.05 -0.39
CA GLU A 14 -2.57 9.51 -0.85
C GLU A 14 -2.66 8.04 -0.49
N LYS A 15 -3.87 7.61 -0.15
CA LYS A 15 -4.17 6.22 0.13
C LYS A 15 -4.68 5.56 -1.13
N HIS A 16 -4.04 4.47 -1.53
CA HIS A 16 -4.46 3.67 -2.67
C HIS A 16 -4.92 2.32 -2.18
N ARG A 17 -6.13 1.91 -2.54
CA ARG A 17 -6.61 0.55 -2.26
C ARG A 17 -5.96 -0.41 -3.23
N VAL A 18 -5.39 -1.49 -2.72
CA VAL A 18 -4.63 -2.46 -3.50
C VAL A 18 -5.00 -3.89 -3.15
N LYS A 19 -4.90 -4.75 -4.16
CA LYS A 19 -4.84 -6.20 -4.02
C LYS A 19 -3.43 -6.66 -4.35
N ILE A 20 -2.80 -7.37 -3.43
CA ILE A 20 -1.45 -7.91 -3.57
C ILE A 20 -1.56 -9.42 -3.60
N TYR A 21 -1.15 -10.02 -4.71
CA TYR A 21 -0.97 -11.46 -4.81
C TYR A 21 0.47 -11.81 -4.51
N THR A 22 0.65 -12.71 -3.57
CA THR A 22 1.97 -13.15 -3.11
C THR A 22 2.45 -14.38 -3.88
N THR A 23 3.74 -14.67 -3.79
CA THR A 23 4.36 -15.84 -4.43
C THR A 23 3.86 -17.17 -3.87
N ASP A 24 3.41 -17.18 -2.63
CA ASP A 24 2.80 -18.30 -1.89
C ASP A 24 1.27 -18.36 -2.04
N GLN A 25 0.71 -17.63 -3.01
CA GLN A 25 -0.71 -17.68 -3.41
C GLN A 25 -1.68 -17.10 -2.37
N TRP A 26 -1.22 -16.26 -1.46
CA TRP A 26 -2.10 -15.45 -0.62
C TRP A 26 -2.51 -14.18 -1.35
N GLU A 27 -3.74 -13.77 -1.12
CA GLU A 27 -4.26 -12.46 -1.52
C GLU A 27 -4.31 -11.56 -0.30
N ILE A 28 -3.69 -10.38 -0.41
CA ILE A 28 -3.73 -9.34 0.62
C ILE A 28 -4.48 -8.14 0.03
N GLN A 29 -5.60 -7.78 0.63
CA GLN A 29 -6.35 -6.57 0.29
C GLN A 29 -6.08 -5.50 1.34
N GLY A 30 -5.88 -4.24 0.96
CA GLY A 30 -5.70 -3.16 1.92
C GLY A 30 -5.35 -1.83 1.28
N GLU A 31 -4.77 -0.93 2.07
CA GLU A 31 -4.40 0.42 1.64
C GLU A 31 -2.89 0.63 1.72
N VAL A 32 -2.29 1.23 0.69
CA VAL A 32 -0.90 1.70 0.72
C VAL A 32 -0.85 3.24 0.70
N SER A 33 0.09 3.82 1.44
CA SER A 33 0.26 5.27 1.53
C SER A 33 1.41 5.77 0.64
N ILE A 34 1.05 6.35 -0.50
CA ILE A 34 1.97 6.80 -1.55
C ILE A 34 2.13 8.33 -1.46
N PRO A 35 3.31 8.91 -1.72
CA PRO A 35 3.44 10.36 -1.81
C PRO A 35 2.49 10.96 -2.86
N ALA A 36 1.72 12.00 -2.53
CA ALA A 36 0.74 12.64 -3.42
C ALA A 36 1.38 13.45 -4.56
N GLY A 37 2.70 13.50 -4.66
CA GLY A 37 3.40 14.30 -5.66
C GLY A 37 4.87 13.92 -5.85
N GLY A 38 5.43 14.36 -6.96
CA GLY A 38 6.80 14.05 -7.38
C GLY A 38 6.94 12.72 -8.12
N TYR A 39 8.18 12.27 -8.30
CA TYR A 39 8.51 11.04 -9.05
C TYR A 39 7.91 9.76 -8.45
N ASN A 40 7.50 9.78 -7.18
CA ASN A 40 6.93 8.61 -6.49
C ASN A 40 5.41 8.64 -6.37
N ALA A 41 4.73 9.46 -7.18
CA ALA A 41 3.27 9.63 -7.10
C ALA A 41 2.47 8.46 -7.69
N ARG A 42 3.13 7.54 -8.40
CA ARG A 42 2.49 6.33 -8.96
C ARG A 42 2.80 5.12 -8.11
N LEU A 43 1.85 4.19 -8.03
CA LEU A 43 2.07 2.88 -7.40
C LEU A 43 3.27 2.15 -7.97
N SER A 44 3.47 2.19 -9.30
CA SER A 44 4.65 1.60 -9.94
C SER A 44 5.96 2.18 -9.42
N ASP A 45 6.03 3.51 -9.24
CA ASP A 45 7.25 4.18 -8.83
C ASP A 45 7.54 3.90 -7.35
N PHE A 46 6.49 3.88 -6.52
CA PHE A 46 6.56 3.44 -5.12
C PHE A 46 7.06 1.98 -4.98
N LEU A 47 6.56 1.07 -5.82
CA LEU A 47 6.96 -0.33 -5.84
C LEU A 47 8.40 -0.51 -6.37
N ASN A 48 8.84 0.31 -7.32
CA ASN A 48 10.20 0.27 -7.86
C ASN A 48 11.23 1.01 -6.99
N GLY A 49 10.79 1.81 -6.00
CA GLY A 49 11.68 2.49 -5.06
C GLY A 49 12.52 1.52 -4.22
N GLY A 50 13.66 1.98 -3.72
CA GLY A 50 14.68 1.14 -3.05
C GLY A 50 14.27 0.48 -1.72
N ASN A 51 13.08 0.73 -1.20
CA ASN A 51 12.59 0.06 0.00
C ASN A 51 12.26 -1.41 -0.30
N MET A 52 12.73 -2.34 0.54
CA MET A 52 12.43 -3.77 0.41
C MET A 52 11.03 -4.15 0.88
N PHE A 53 10.40 -3.31 1.71
CA PHE A 53 9.10 -3.56 2.29
C PHE A 53 8.10 -2.47 1.92
N ILE A 54 6.84 -2.84 1.80
CA ILE A 54 5.70 -1.92 1.69
C ILE A 54 4.80 -2.06 2.91
N SER A 55 4.28 -0.93 3.39
CA SER A 55 3.29 -0.90 4.46
C SER A 55 1.90 -0.96 3.87
N VAL A 56 1.12 -1.96 4.27
CA VAL A 56 -0.30 -2.10 3.95
C VAL A 56 -1.10 -1.88 5.24
N THR A 57 -2.04 -0.97 5.23
CA THR A 57 -2.94 -0.70 6.36
C THR A 57 -4.33 -1.21 6.08
N ASN A 58 -5.10 -1.52 7.13
CA ASN A 58 -6.43 -2.13 7.02
C ASN A 58 -6.40 -3.39 6.14
N ALA A 59 -5.40 -4.25 6.39
CA ALA A 59 -5.10 -5.40 5.57
C ALA A 59 -6.03 -6.57 5.92
N VAL A 60 -6.57 -7.23 4.90
CA VAL A 60 -7.27 -8.51 5.03
C VAL A 60 -6.55 -9.52 4.17
N ILE A 61 -6.23 -10.67 4.75
CA ILE A 61 -5.44 -11.73 4.13
C ILE A 61 -6.36 -12.91 3.82
N TYR A 62 -6.32 -13.37 2.58
CA TYR A 62 -7.09 -14.50 2.08
C TYR A 62 -6.15 -15.59 1.57
N SER A 63 -6.52 -16.85 1.76
CA SER A 63 -5.89 -17.98 1.09
C SER A 63 -6.31 -18.06 -0.39
N ALA A 64 -5.64 -18.92 -1.15
CA ALA A 64 -5.88 -19.12 -2.59
C ALA A 64 -7.32 -19.56 -2.94
N ASP A 65 -8.03 -20.17 -1.99
CA ASP A 65 -9.44 -20.59 -2.11
C ASP A 65 -10.43 -19.49 -1.67
N GLY A 66 -9.94 -18.31 -1.28
CA GLY A 66 -10.76 -17.17 -0.87
C GLY A 66 -11.17 -17.19 0.60
N MET A 67 -10.69 -18.13 1.42
CA MET A 67 -10.96 -18.11 2.86
C MET A 67 -10.17 -16.97 3.54
N MET A 68 -10.85 -16.16 4.35
CA MET A 68 -10.20 -15.13 5.15
C MET A 68 -9.34 -15.79 6.24
N LEU A 69 -8.03 -15.52 6.21
CA LEU A 69 -7.06 -16.04 7.17
C LEU A 69 -6.88 -15.10 8.36
N ALA A 70 -6.74 -13.79 8.09
CA ALA A 70 -6.48 -12.78 9.12
C ALA A 70 -6.89 -11.38 8.67
N SER A 71 -7.02 -10.47 9.63
CA SER A 71 -7.26 -9.05 9.42
C SER A 71 -6.38 -8.26 10.37
N GLU A 72 -5.58 -7.34 9.84
CA GLU A 72 -4.56 -6.59 10.56
C GLU A 72 -4.63 -5.11 10.25
N SER A 73 -4.48 -4.27 11.28
CA SER A 73 -4.46 -2.81 11.09
C SER A 73 -3.22 -2.34 10.32
N PHE A 74 -2.12 -3.09 10.43
CA PHE A 74 -0.85 -2.84 9.76
C PHE A 74 -0.16 -4.16 9.39
N LEU A 75 0.27 -4.27 8.15
CA LEU A 75 1.04 -5.38 7.62
C LEU A 75 2.24 -4.85 6.83
N SER A 76 3.43 -5.38 7.10
CA SER A 76 4.63 -5.09 6.32
C SER A 76 4.90 -6.24 5.35
N VAL A 77 4.83 -5.94 4.05
CA VAL A 77 4.97 -6.95 2.99
C VAL A 77 6.33 -6.77 2.32
N ASN A 78 7.13 -7.83 2.27
CA ASN A 78 8.38 -7.85 1.50
C ASN A 78 8.05 -7.84 0.00
N LYS A 79 8.64 -6.92 -0.76
CA LYS A 79 8.42 -6.79 -2.21
C LYS A 79 8.82 -8.05 -3.00
N GLN A 80 9.78 -8.82 -2.51
CA GLN A 80 10.19 -10.08 -3.16
C GLN A 80 9.14 -11.18 -3.02
N ALA A 81 8.25 -11.08 -2.03
CA ALA A 81 7.12 -12.00 -1.88
C ALA A 81 5.92 -11.58 -2.75
N ILE A 82 5.98 -10.43 -3.42
CA ILE A 82 4.89 -9.92 -4.26
C ILE A 82 5.03 -10.51 -5.67
N LYS A 83 3.97 -11.19 -6.12
CA LYS A 83 3.83 -11.67 -7.50
C LYS A 83 3.13 -10.65 -8.40
N LEU A 84 2.09 -9.98 -7.89
CA LEU A 84 1.28 -9.01 -8.62
C LEU A 84 0.66 -8.01 -7.66
N VAL A 85 0.56 -6.74 -8.06
CA VAL A 85 -0.23 -5.72 -7.36
C VAL A 85 -1.23 -5.12 -8.33
N ILE A 86 -2.49 -5.05 -7.91
CA ILE A 86 -3.58 -4.40 -8.64
C ILE A 86 -4.07 -3.23 -7.80
N GLU A 87 -4.13 -2.05 -8.41
CA GLU A 87 -4.77 -0.88 -7.82
C GLU A 87 -6.27 -0.94 -8.08
N GLU A 88 -7.08 -0.91 -7.02
CA GLU A 88 -8.52 -0.82 -7.16
C GLU A 88 -8.91 0.64 -7.28
N ARG A 89 -9.33 1.04 -8.49
CA ARG A 89 -10.10 2.27 -8.63
C ARG A 89 -11.48 2.02 -8.05
N ILE A 90 -11.79 2.72 -6.97
CA ILE A 90 -13.17 2.89 -6.56
C ILE A 90 -13.77 3.84 -7.59
N ASP A 91 -14.38 3.30 -8.63
CA ASP A 91 -15.23 4.11 -9.50
C ASP A 91 -16.47 4.47 -8.67
N ASP A 92 -16.61 5.74 -8.30
CA ASP A 92 -17.79 6.32 -7.62
C ASP A 92 -19.00 6.38 -8.58
N SER A 93 -19.32 5.27 -9.23
CA SER A 93 -20.37 5.17 -10.27
C SER A 93 -21.51 4.25 -9.84
N GLU A 94 -22.02 4.40 -8.62
CA GLU A 94 -23.40 4.01 -8.28
C GLU A 94 -23.95 5.00 -7.21
N VAL A 95 -24.54 6.08 -7.69
CA VAL A 95 -25.55 6.88 -6.96
C VAL A 95 -26.78 6.99 -7.84
#